data_AF-Q16D79-F1
#
_entry.id   AF-Q16D79-F1
#
_cell.length_a   1.000
_cell.length_b   1.000
_cell.length_c   1.000
_cell.angle_alpha   90.00
_cell.angle_beta   90.00
_cell.angle_gamma   90.00
#
_symmetry.space_group_name_H-M   'P 1'
#
loop_
_entity.id
_entity.type
_entity.pdbx_description
1 polymer ?
#
loop_
_entity_poly.entity_id
_entity_poly.type
_entity_poly.pdbx_seq_one_letter_code
_entity_poly.pdbx_strand_id
1 'polypeptide(L)'
;MPEVIISIPMSDEEAQKTVGKQIMVLFVSDDQRAAISATMGQTHEFLSLTHQNLNTLGEIAETRGAGETDLTKTIGQLRDPSRKVLGAFEGLMKFLGQAHFIKPGSNGERLQ
;
A
#
# COMPACT_ATOMS: atom_id res chain seq x y z
N MET A 1 -13.88 11.12 -21.21
CA MET A 1 -12.80 11.44 -20.24
C MET A 1 -11.61 10.56 -20.59
N PRO A 2 -10.36 11.05 -20.57
CA PRO A 2 -9.20 10.18 -20.80
C PRO A 2 -9.08 9.18 -19.64
N GLU A 3 -9.05 7.89 -19.94
CA GLU A 3 -8.77 6.84 -18.97
C GLU A 3 -7.25 6.70 -18.83
N VAL A 4 -6.73 6.81 -17.61
CA VAL A 4 -5.33 6.53 -17.30
C VAL A 4 -5.20 5.05 -16.97
N ILE A 5 -4.19 4.41 -17.56
CA ILE A 5 -3.88 3.00 -17.33
C ILE A 5 -2.72 2.90 -16.35
N ILE A 6 -2.93 2.22 -15.23
CA ILE A 6 -1.86 1.87 -14.28
C ILE A 6 -1.59 0.37 -14.40
N SER A 7 -0.34 0.01 -14.70
CA SER A 7 0.12 -1.37 -14.81
C SER A 7 1.00 -1.72 -13.62
N ILE A 8 0.61 -2.75 -12.86
CA ILE A 8 1.35 -3.22 -11.69
C ILE A 8 1.85 -4.64 -11.99
N PRO A 9 3.17 -4.86 -12.05
CA PRO A 9 3.73 -6.19 -12.21
C PRO A 9 3.51 -7.00 -10.92
N MET A 10 3.23 -8.28 -11.07
CA MET A 10 3.06 -9.23 -9.97
C MET A 10 4.25 -10.19 -9.92
N SER A 11 4.57 -10.67 -8.73
CA SER A 11 5.53 -11.77 -8.54
C SER A 11 4.98 -13.08 -9.10
N ASP A 12 5.85 -14.06 -9.33
CA ASP A 12 5.43 -15.39 -9.81
C ASP A 12 4.51 -16.12 -8.82
N GLU A 13 4.69 -15.90 -7.51
CA GLU A 13 3.82 -16.45 -6.48
C GLU A 13 2.40 -15.85 -6.54
N GLU A 14 2.30 -14.54 -6.73
CA GLU A 14 1.02 -13.85 -6.94
C GLU A 14 0.38 -14.28 -8.27
N ALA A 15 1.18 -14.44 -9.32
CA ALA A 15 0.72 -14.89 -10.62
C ALA A 15 0.10 -16.29 -10.57
N GLN A 16 0.65 -17.20 -9.76
CA GLN A 16 0.08 -18.53 -9.54
C GLN A 16 -1.33 -18.48 -8.94
N LYS A 17 -1.58 -17.52 -8.04
CA LYS A 17 -2.91 -17.28 -7.45
C LYS A 17 -3.89 -16.69 -8.47
N THR A 18 -3.39 -16.13 -9.58
CA THR A 18 -4.17 -15.54 -10.68
C THR A 18 -3.98 -16.27 -12.03
N VAL A 19 -3.86 -17.60 -12.01
CA VAL A 19 -3.83 -18.46 -13.22
C VAL A 19 -2.70 -18.06 -14.22
N GLY A 20 -1.52 -17.71 -13.69
CA GLY A 20 -0.34 -17.39 -14.50
C GLY A 20 -0.36 -16.03 -15.18
N LYS A 21 -1.28 -15.14 -14.79
CA LYS A 21 -1.26 -13.72 -15.20
C LYS A 21 -0.22 -12.99 -14.37
N GLN A 22 0.59 -12.12 -14.98
CA GLN A 22 1.73 -11.48 -14.29
C GLN A 22 1.62 -9.94 -14.27
N ILE A 23 0.58 -9.37 -14.85
CA ILE A 23 0.33 -7.92 -14.81
C ILE A 23 -1.13 -7.68 -14.42
N MET A 24 -1.33 -6.75 -13.49
CA MET A 24 -2.62 -6.19 -13.14
C MET A 24 -2.74 -4.80 -13.77
N VAL A 25 -3.84 -4.57 -14.48
CA VAL A 25 -4.15 -3.34 -15.22
C VAL A 25 -5.38 -2.68 -14.62
N LEU A 26 -5.23 -1.42 -14.23
CA LEU A 26 -6.28 -0.59 -13.66
C LEU A 26 -6.60 0.54 -14.63
N PHE A 27 -7.88 0.64 -15.02
CA PHE A 27 -8.40 1.79 -15.75
C PHE A 27 -8.99 2.76 -14.74
N VAL A 28 -8.39 3.94 -14.63
CA VAL A 28 -8.76 4.94 -13.63
C VAL A 28 -8.92 6.30 -14.27
N SER A 29 -9.85 7.10 -13.76
CA SER A 29 -9.90 8.54 -14.03
C SER A 29 -8.70 9.26 -13.40
N ASP A 30 -8.43 10.50 -13.85
CA ASP A 30 -7.38 11.33 -13.26
C ASP A 30 -7.59 11.56 -11.74
N ASP A 31 -8.83 11.74 -11.29
CA ASP A 31 -9.15 11.90 -9.87
C ASP A 31 -8.84 10.63 -9.06
N GLN A 32 -9.15 9.46 -9.62
CA GLN A 32 -8.83 8.17 -9.00
C GLN A 32 -7.32 7.91 -8.97
N ARG A 33 -6.60 8.27 -10.04
CA ARG A 33 -5.13 8.22 -10.06
C ARG A 33 -4.54 9.11 -8.96
N ALA A 34 -5.03 10.35 -8.83
CA ALA A 34 -4.59 11.26 -7.78
C ALA A 34 -4.85 10.68 -6.38
N ALA A 35 -6.01 10.05 -6.17
CA ALA A 35 -6.34 9.37 -4.92
C ALA A 35 -5.42 8.17 -4.62
N ILE A 36 -5.07 7.37 -5.63
CA ILE A 36 -4.11 6.26 -5.49
C ILE A 36 -2.72 6.80 -5.13
N SER A 37 -2.24 7.82 -5.83
CA SER A 37 -0.93 8.44 -5.53
C SER A 37 -0.89 9.03 -4.11
N ALA A 38 -1.95 9.71 -3.69
CA ALA A 38 -2.06 10.23 -2.32
C ALA A 38 -2.04 9.10 -1.28
N THR A 39 -2.75 8.00 -1.53
CA THR A 39 -2.78 6.82 -0.66
C THR A 39 -1.40 6.18 -0.52
N MET A 40 -0.67 6.01 -1.63
CA MET A 40 0.69 5.47 -1.59
C MET A 40 1.64 6.39 -0.82
N GLY A 41 1.54 7.71 -1.01
CA GLY A 41 2.30 8.70 -0.25
C GLY A 41 2.04 8.61 1.26
N GLN A 42 0.77 8.60 1.68
CA GLN A 42 0.36 8.46 3.08
C GLN A 42 0.85 7.14 3.70
N THR A 43 0.78 6.05 2.92
CA THR A 43 1.25 4.73 3.37
C THR A 43 2.76 4.74 3.59
N HIS A 44 3.52 5.31 2.66
CA HIS A 44 4.97 5.46 2.77
C HIS A 44 5.37 6.32 3.99
N GLU A 45 4.73 7.48 4.17
CA GLU A 45 4.97 8.36 5.32
C GLU A 45 4.72 7.63 6.65
N PHE A 46 3.62 6.89 6.75
CA PHE A 46 3.31 6.11 7.95
C PHE A 46 4.32 4.99 8.22
N LEU A 47 4.73 4.23 7.19
CA LEU A 47 5.74 3.19 7.34
C LEU A 47 7.08 3.78 7.78
N SER A 48 7.45 4.94 7.24
CA SER A 48 8.66 5.66 7.63
C SER A 48 8.59 6.12 9.09
N LEU A 49 7.47 6.72 9.51
CA LEU A 49 7.24 7.11 10.91
C LEU A 49 7.26 5.90 11.85
N THR A 50 6.65 4.79 11.42
CA THR A 50 6.64 3.54 12.18
C THR A 50 8.04 3.01 12.39
N HIS A 51 8.85 2.97 11.34
CA HIS A 51 10.25 2.57 11.43
C HIS A 51 11.04 3.47 12.38
N GLN A 52 10.88 4.79 12.29
CA GLN A 52 11.56 5.73 13.18
C GLN A 52 11.19 5.50 14.65
N ASN A 53 9.89 5.39 14.94
CA ASN A 53 9.41 5.16 16.30
C ASN A 53 9.90 3.82 16.89
N LEU A 54 9.93 2.76 16.07
CA LEU A 54 10.46 1.47 16.48
C LEU A 54 11.97 1.52 16.77
N ASN A 55 12.76 2.23 15.93
CA ASN A 55 14.18 2.43 16.18
C ASN A 55 14.42 3.18 17.49
N THR A 56 13.68 4.27 17.74
CA THR A 56 13.80 5.05 18.97
C THR A 56 13.45 4.21 20.20
N LEU A 57 12.42 3.35 20.13
CA LEU A 57 12.13 2.40 21.22
C LEU A 57 13.27 1.39 21.43
N GLY A 58 13.87 0.88 20.36
CA GLY A 58 15.03 -0.02 20.43
C GLY A 58 16.21 0.63 21.15
N GLU A 59 16.57 1.86 20.76
CA GLU A 59 17.64 2.63 21.40
C GLU A 59 17.38 2.90 22.89
N ILE A 60 16.14 3.25 23.26
CA ILE A 60 15.75 3.46 24.67
C ILE A 60 15.85 2.16 25.46
N ALA A 61 15.36 1.04 24.90
CA ALA A 61 15.42 -0.26 25.53
C ALA A 61 16.87 -0.71 25.77
N GLU A 62 17.76 -0.50 24.80
CA GLU A 62 19.18 -0.84 24.88
C GLU A 62 19.94 0.03 25.90
N THR A 63 19.60 1.32 26.01
CA THR A 63 20.36 2.26 26.84
C THR A 63 19.91 2.32 28.30
N ARG A 64 18.61 2.15 28.59
CA ARG A 64 18.04 2.46 29.94
C ARG A 64 16.95 1.49 30.40
N GLY A 65 16.49 0.60 29.51
CA GLY A 65 15.26 -0.15 29.69
C GLY A 65 14.04 0.70 29.34
N ALA A 66 13.13 0.18 28.50
CA ALA A 66 11.93 0.90 28.11
C ALA A 66 10.86 0.82 29.22
N GLY A 67 10.45 1.98 29.73
CA GLY A 67 9.34 2.08 30.69
C GLY A 67 7.97 2.07 30.02
N GLU A 68 6.92 1.78 30.78
CA GLU A 68 5.53 1.77 30.32
C GLU A 68 5.10 3.10 29.67
N THR A 69 5.64 4.23 30.15
CA THR A 69 5.41 5.57 29.61
C THR A 69 5.94 5.72 28.19
N ASP A 70 7.14 5.20 27.89
CA ASP A 70 7.76 5.30 26.57
C ASP A 70 7.02 4.44 25.55
N LEU A 71 6.59 3.25 25.95
CA LEU A 71 5.75 2.37 25.14
C LEU A 71 4.39 3.02 24.84
N THR A 72 3.74 3.60 25.84
CA THR A 72 2.44 4.27 25.68
C THR A 72 2.53 5.46 24.72
N LYS A 73 3.60 6.25 24.82
CA LYS A 73 3.86 7.39 23.93
C LYS A 73 4.05 6.93 22.48
N THR A 74 4.87 5.91 22.26
CA THR A 74 5.10 5.37 20.91
C THR A 74 3.84 4.76 20.31
N ILE A 75 3.07 3.99 21.09
CA ILE A 75 1.77 3.47 20.65
C ILE A 75 0.83 4.62 20.25
N GLY A 76 0.80 5.72 21.01
CA GLY A 76 0.05 6.92 20.68
C GLY A 76 0.47 7.55 19.35
N GLN A 77 1.78 7.65 19.09
CA GLN A 77 2.33 8.22 17.86
C GLN A 77 2.07 7.36 16.61
N LEU A 78 1.81 6.06 16.78
CA LEU A 78 1.47 5.16 15.68
C LEU A 78 -0.04 5.12 15.41
N ARG A 79 -0.88 5.21 16.44
CA ARG A 79 -2.32 4.86 16.35
C ARG A 79 -3.11 5.70 15.34
N ASP A 80 -2.92 7.02 15.33
CA ASP A 80 -3.68 7.92 14.46
C ASP A 80 -3.21 7.85 12.99
N PRO A 81 -1.89 7.82 12.70
CA PRO A 81 -1.39 7.49 11.37
C PRO A 81 -1.87 6.11 10.86
N SER A 82 -1.88 5.07 11.70
CA SER A 82 -2.37 3.73 11.32
C SER A 82 -3.81 3.76 10.83
N ARG A 83 -4.70 4.51 11.50
CA ARG A 83 -6.11 4.62 11.09
C ARG A 83 -6.26 5.29 9.74
N LYS A 84 -5.46 6.33 9.46
CA LYS A 84 -5.48 7.03 8.18
C LYS A 84 -5.02 6.13 7.05
N VAL A 85 -3.94 5.38 7.24
CA VAL A 85 -3.45 4.42 6.24
C VAL A 85 -4.42 3.28 6.02
N LEU A 86 -5.05 2.75 7.07
CA LEU A 86 -6.05 1.69 6.92
C LEU A 86 -7.24 2.17 6.07
N GLY A 87 -7.79 3.35 6.35
CA GLY A 87 -8.87 3.92 5.54
C GLY A 87 -8.47 4.19 4.09
N ALA A 88 -7.24 4.66 3.87
CA ALA A 88 -6.71 4.87 2.52
C ALA A 88 -6.51 3.53 1.78
N PHE A 89 -6.01 2.50 2.47
CA PHE A 89 -5.83 1.15 1.94
C PHE A 89 -7.16 0.47 1.60
N GLU A 90 -8.20 0.62 2.43
CA GLU A 90 -9.56 0.15 2.11
C GLU A 90 -10.11 0.84 0.85
N GLY A 91 -9.83 2.13 0.66
CA GLY A 91 -10.13 2.86 -0.57
C GLY A 91 -9.40 2.27 -1.78
N LEU A 92 -8.11 1.98 -1.64
CA LEU A 92 -7.30 1.34 -2.67
C LEU A 92 -7.82 -0.05 -3.06
N MET A 93 -8.21 -0.87 -2.08
CA MET A 93 -8.77 -2.20 -2.32
C MET A 93 -10.07 -2.16 -3.15
N LYS A 94 -10.89 -1.13 -2.99
CA LYS A 94 -12.08 -0.93 -3.84
C LYS A 94 -11.71 -0.69 -5.30
N PHE A 95 -10.63 0.06 -5.57
CA PHE A 95 -10.13 0.27 -6.93
C PHE A 95 -9.51 -1.01 -7.50
N LEU A 96 -8.76 -1.75 -6.69
CA LEU A 96 -8.18 -3.04 -7.08
C LEU A 96 -9.24 -4.09 -7.46
N GLY A 97 -10.42 -4.05 -6.86
CA GLY A 97 -11.55 -4.90 -7.25
C GLY A 97 -12.05 -4.66 -8.69
N GLN A 98 -11.63 -3.57 -9.34
CA GLN A 98 -11.96 -3.24 -10.73
C GLN A 98 -10.82 -3.58 -11.71
N ALA A 99 -9.74 -4.21 -11.25
CA ALA A 99 -8.58 -4.48 -12.07
C ALA A 99 -8.79 -5.63 -13.05
N HIS A 100 -8.13 -5.52 -14.21
CA HIS A 100 -8.03 -6.60 -15.19
C HIS A 100 -6.64 -7.23 -15.12
N PHE A 101 -6.58 -8.56 -15.12
CA PHE A 101 -5.31 -9.28 -15.09
C PHE A 101 -4.94 -9.78 -16.49
N ILE A 102 -3.69 -9.60 -16.90
CA ILE A 102 -3.17 -10.02 -18.22
C ILE A 102 -1.86 -10.82 -18.08
N LYS A 103 -1.60 -11.68 -19.08
CA LYS A 103 -0.33 -12.39 -19.22
C LYS A 103 0.65 -11.55 -20.06
N PRO A 104 1.94 -11.45 -19.69
CA PRO A 104 2.92 -10.74 -20.51
C PRO A 104 3.01 -11.35 -21.91
N GLY A 105 3.07 -10.51 -22.93
CA GLY A 105 3.15 -10.94 -24.33
C GLY A 105 1.84 -11.44 -24.95
N SER A 106 0.73 -11.46 -24.21
CA SER A 106 -0.60 -11.43 -24.84
C SER A 106 -0.81 -10.01 -25.40
N ASN A 107 -1.34 -9.87 -26.61
CA ASN A 107 -1.49 -8.58 -27.32
C ASN A 107 -2.51 -7.62 -26.68
N GLY A 108 -2.50 -7.47 -25.35
CA GLY A 108 -3.37 -6.56 -24.63
C GLY A 108 -4.86 -6.85 -24.80
N GLU A 109 -5.24 -8.07 -25.21
CA GLU A 109 -6.64 -8.42 -25.40
C GLU A 109 -7.37 -8.30 -24.05
N ARG A 110 -8.18 -7.24 -23.95
CA ARG A 110 -9.25 -7.15 -22.95
C ARG A 110 -10.15 -8.36 -23.17
N LEU A 111 -10.08 -9.33 -22.26
CA LEU A 111 -11.10 -10.36 -22.18
C LEU A 111 -12.39 -9.67 -21.73
N GLN A 112 -13.37 -9.66 -22.63
CA GLN A 112 -14.76 -9.27 -22.36
C GLN A 112 -15.36 -10.12 -21.25
#